data_AF-A0AAV9QK51-F1
#
_entry.id   AF-A0AAV9QK51-F1
#
_cell.length_a   1.000
_cell.length_b   1.000
_cell.length_c   1.000
_cell.angle_alpha   90.00
_cell.angle_beta   90.00
_cell.angle_gamma   90.00
#
_symmetry.space_group_name_H-M   'P 1'
#
loop_
_entity.id
_entity.type
_entity.pdbx_description
1 polymer ?
#
loop_
_entity_poly.entity_id
_entity_poly.type
_entity_poly.pdbx_seq_one_letter_code
_entity_poly.pdbx_strand_id
1 'polypeptide(L)'
;MAPLSPDDVEIKPDGIVYLPEIKYRRILNRAFRPGGWGLAPRGETIVTEKAVTREYALLAHGRLVSIARGEQDYFHKDGIPTASEGCKSNAMMRCCKDLGVASELWDPRFIRKWKGEHAREVFVEHQGTKKRTKIWLRKGDPVSYPYAETKR
;
A
#
# COMPACT_ATOMS: atom_id res chain seq x y z
N MET A 1 14.43 -5.20 14.83
CA MET A 1 13.93 -4.72 13.53
C MET A 1 14.09 -3.21 13.49
N ALA A 2 14.52 -2.62 12.38
CA ALA A 2 14.65 -1.16 12.29
C ALA A 2 13.23 -0.53 12.24
N PRO A 3 12.95 0.50 13.05
CA PRO A 3 11.67 1.20 13.01
C PRO A 3 11.48 1.90 11.65
N LEU A 4 10.24 2.02 11.20
CA LEU A 4 9.91 2.85 10.04
C LEU A 4 10.20 4.31 10.35
N SER A 5 10.73 5.02 9.35
CA SER A 5 10.74 6.48 9.40
C SER A 5 9.28 6.96 9.32
N PRO A 6 8.81 7.82 10.25
CA PRO A 6 7.48 8.42 10.13
C PRO A 6 7.27 9.14 8.81
N ASP A 7 8.36 9.63 8.18
CA ASP A 7 8.29 10.33 6.91
C ASP A 7 7.98 9.43 5.71
N ASP A 8 8.24 8.13 5.84
CA ASP A 8 8.00 7.13 4.80
C ASP A 8 6.57 6.60 4.82
N VAL A 9 5.81 6.89 5.88
CA VAL A 9 4.42 6.45 6.05
C VAL A 9 3.49 7.43 5.36
N GLU A 10 2.54 6.90 4.61
CA GLU A 10 1.50 7.66 3.92
C GLU A 10 0.11 7.32 4.46
N ILE A 11 -0.87 8.17 4.18
CA ILE A 11 -2.25 7.97 4.60
C ILE A 11 -3.20 8.13 3.42
N LYS A 12 -4.14 7.20 3.28
CA LYS A 12 -5.23 7.29 2.31
C LYS A 12 -6.33 8.22 2.81
N PRO A 13 -7.18 8.77 1.91
CA PRO A 13 -8.33 9.59 2.30
C PRO A 13 -9.30 8.92 3.28
N ASP A 14 -9.41 7.59 3.26
CA ASP A 14 -10.20 6.77 4.19
C ASP A 14 -9.56 6.61 5.59
N GLY A 15 -8.32 7.10 5.76
CA GLY A 15 -7.57 7.04 7.00
C GLY A 15 -6.71 5.79 7.18
N ILE A 16 -6.59 4.91 6.18
CA ILE A 16 -5.66 3.78 6.25
C ILE A 16 -4.23 4.31 6.07
N VAL A 17 -3.36 4.06 7.06
CA VAL A 17 -1.93 4.33 6.95
C VAL A 17 -1.24 3.17 6.22
N TYR A 18 -0.27 3.47 5.37
CA TYR A 18 0.43 2.47 4.58
C TYR A 18 1.87 2.90 4.30
N LEU A 19 2.71 1.91 4.03
CA LEU A 19 4.05 2.13 3.50
C LEU A 19 4.00 2.00 1.97
N PRO A 20 4.52 2.95 1.18
CA PRO A 20 4.56 2.82 -0.27
C PRO A 20 5.38 1.61 -0.75
N GLU A 21 4.95 0.96 -1.83
CA GLU A 21 5.57 -0.26 -2.38
C GLU A 21 7.08 -0.14 -2.62
N ILE A 22 7.52 1.03 -3.10
CA ILE A 22 8.93 1.33 -3.35
C ILE A 22 9.78 1.20 -2.08
N LYS A 23 9.23 1.52 -0.90
CA LYS A 23 9.94 1.43 0.37
C LYS A 23 10.17 -0.03 0.75
N TYR A 24 9.20 -0.93 0.55
CA TYR A 24 9.40 -2.38 0.70
C TYR A 24 10.52 -2.89 -0.20
N ARG A 25 10.52 -2.51 -1.49
CA ARG A 25 11.59 -2.90 -2.44
C ARG A 25 12.96 -2.41 -1.97
N ARG A 26 13.06 -1.19 -1.46
CA ARG A 26 14.30 -0.64 -0.90
C ARG A 26 14.76 -1.39 0.35
N ILE A 27 13.84 -1.78 1.22
CA ILE A 27 14.14 -2.60 2.40
C ILE A 27 14.68 -3.97 1.98
N LEU A 28 14.02 -4.65 1.04
CA LEU A 28 14.47 -5.94 0.51
C LEU A 28 15.83 -5.82 -0.20
N ASN A 29 16.02 -4.79 -1.04
CA ASN A 29 17.30 -4.53 -1.70
C ASN A 29 18.42 -4.22 -0.70
N ARG A 30 18.14 -3.53 0.40
CA ARG A 30 19.12 -3.27 1.46
C ARG A 30 19.47 -4.55 2.22
N ALA A 31 18.48 -5.39 2.51
CA ALA A 31 18.66 -6.61 3.27
C ALA A 31 19.34 -7.74 2.48
N PHE A 32 18.89 -7.98 1.24
CA PHE A 32 19.30 -9.13 0.43
C PHE A 32 20.19 -8.76 -0.75
N ARG A 33 20.44 -7.46 -0.99
CA ARG A 33 21.09 -6.90 -2.19
C ARG A 33 20.23 -7.06 -3.46
N PRO A 34 20.40 -6.20 -4.48
CA PRO A 34 19.78 -6.41 -5.78
C PRO A 34 20.12 -7.80 -6.34
N GLY A 35 19.10 -8.52 -6.83
CA GLY A 35 19.24 -9.90 -7.32
C GLY A 35 19.27 -10.99 -6.24
N GLY A 36 19.38 -10.63 -4.95
CA GLY A 36 19.33 -11.58 -3.85
C GLY A 36 17.93 -11.98 -3.40
N TRP A 37 16.88 -11.36 -3.94
CA TRP A 37 15.48 -11.71 -3.66
C TRP A 37 14.62 -11.62 -4.92
N GLY A 38 13.47 -12.28 -4.90
CA GLY A 38 12.49 -12.20 -5.98
C GLY A 38 11.15 -12.82 -5.60
N LEU A 39 10.13 -12.51 -6.40
CA LEU A 39 8.83 -13.18 -6.32
C LEU A 39 8.72 -14.23 -7.41
N ALA A 40 8.49 -15.48 -7.02
CA ALA A 40 8.17 -16.57 -7.92
C ALA A 40 6.65 -16.82 -7.92
N PRO A 41 5.98 -16.84 -9.07
CA PRO A 41 4.56 -17.17 -9.11
C PRO A 41 4.29 -18.61 -8.65
N ARG A 42 3.21 -18.80 -7.91
CA ARG A 42 2.69 -20.10 -7.47
C ARG A 42 1.29 -20.28 -8.05
N GLY A 43 1.21 -20.94 -9.20
CA GLY A 43 -0.03 -21.17 -9.91
C GLY A 43 -0.39 -20.09 -10.94
N GLU A 44 -1.58 -20.24 -11.50
CA GLU A 44 -2.10 -19.43 -12.60
C GLU A 44 -2.60 -18.07 -12.11
N THR A 45 -2.55 -17.09 -13.02
CA THR A 45 -3.18 -15.79 -12.79
C THR A 45 -4.69 -15.96 -12.97
N ILE A 46 -5.47 -15.67 -11.94
CA ILE A 46 -6.93 -15.68 -11.99
C ILE A 46 -7.38 -14.26 -12.32
N VAL A 47 -7.99 -14.09 -13.50
CA VAL A 47 -8.59 -12.82 -13.92
C VAL A 47 -10.11 -12.96 -13.76
N THR A 48 -10.66 -12.23 -12.79
CA THR A 48 -12.10 -12.10 -12.58
C THR A 48 -12.60 -10.86 -13.31
N GLU A 49 -13.91 -10.61 -13.36
CA GLU A 49 -14.45 -9.41 -14.02
C GLU A 49 -13.92 -8.08 -13.48
N LYS A 50 -13.48 -8.05 -12.21
CA LYS A 50 -13.14 -6.82 -11.48
C LYS A 50 -11.72 -6.81 -10.90
N ALA A 51 -11.01 -7.94 -10.91
CA ALA A 51 -9.73 -8.05 -10.24
C ALA A 51 -8.84 -9.14 -10.84
N VAL A 52 -7.53 -8.95 -10.70
CA VAL A 52 -6.50 -9.95 -10.96
C VAL A 52 -5.97 -10.46 -9.63
N THR A 53 -5.93 -11.79 -9.44
CA THR A 53 -5.34 -12.40 -8.25
C THR A 53 -4.40 -13.55 -8.61
N ARG A 54 -3.31 -13.67 -7.86
CA ARG A 54 -2.31 -14.73 -8.04
C ARG A 54 -1.53 -14.94 -6.75
N GLU A 55 -1.13 -16.18 -6.49
CA GLU A 55 -0.22 -16.50 -5.40
C GLU A 55 1.24 -16.35 -5.83
N TYR A 56 2.06 -15.79 -4.94
CA TYR A 56 3.49 -15.63 -5.15
C TYR A 56 4.26 -16.09 -3.91
N ALA A 57 5.43 -16.67 -4.15
CA ALA A 57 6.41 -16.99 -3.14
C ALA A 57 7.51 -15.92 -3.16
N LEU A 58 7.78 -15.30 -2.01
CA LEU A 58 8.98 -14.51 -1.79
C LEU A 58 10.16 -15.46 -1.56
N LEU A 59 11.17 -15.31 -2.40
CA LEU A 59 12.43 -16.03 -2.31
C LEU A 59 13.53 -15.04 -1.94
N ALA A 60 14.43 -15.44 -1.04
CA ALA A 60 15.66 -14.71 -0.73
C ALA A 60 16.83 -15.70 -0.66
N HIS A 61 17.90 -15.42 -1.40
CA HIS A 61 19.10 -16.27 -1.51
C HIS A 61 18.76 -17.77 -1.73
N GLY A 62 17.81 -18.03 -2.64
CA GLY A 62 17.37 -19.39 -2.99
C GLY A 62 16.45 -20.07 -1.97
N ARG A 63 16.09 -19.41 -0.86
CA ARG A 63 15.21 -19.96 0.18
C ARG A 63 13.81 -19.38 0.09
N LEU A 64 12.82 -20.22 0.36
CA LEU A 64 11.44 -19.79 0.56
C LEU A 64 11.34 -18.97 1.84
N VAL A 65 10.84 -17.74 1.72
CA VAL A 65 10.62 -16.83 2.85
C VAL A 65 9.17 -16.87 3.28
N SER A 66 8.25 -16.63 2.34
CA SER A 66 6.82 -16.53 2.59
C SER A 66 6.05 -16.76 1.30
N ILE A 67 4.79 -17.17 1.42
CA ILE A 67 3.84 -17.30 0.32
C ILE A 67 2.64 -16.42 0.64
N ALA A 68 2.25 -15.58 -0.32
CA ALA A 68 1.06 -14.76 -0.18
C ALA A 68 0.31 -14.64 -1.51
N ARG A 69 -1.01 -14.52 -1.39
CA ARG A 69 -1.87 -14.16 -2.52
C ARG A 69 -1.95 -12.64 -2.66
N GLY A 70 -1.54 -12.15 -3.82
CA GLY A 70 -1.74 -10.78 -4.24
C GLY A 70 -3.07 -10.64 -4.98
N GLU A 71 -3.62 -9.44 -4.92
CA GLU A 71 -4.82 -9.06 -5.64
C GLU A 71 -4.73 -7.59 -6.04
N GLN A 72 -5.38 -7.24 -7.15
CA GLN A 72 -5.50 -5.87 -7.61
C GLN A 72 -6.78 -5.72 -8.45
N ASP A 73 -7.60 -4.75 -8.05
CA ASP A 73 -8.81 -4.40 -8.78
C ASP A 73 -8.47 -3.62 -10.06
N TYR A 74 -9.35 -3.74 -11.05
CA TYR A 74 -9.35 -2.95 -12.27
C TYR A 74 -10.78 -2.61 -12.71
N PHE A 75 -10.94 -1.50 -13.43
CA PHE A 75 -12.25 -1.00 -13.84
C PHE A 75 -12.58 -1.27 -15.32
N HIS A 76 -11.55 -1.46 -16.15
CA HIS A 76 -11.67 -1.73 -17.59
C HIS A 76 -10.71 -2.85 -17.97
N LYS A 77 -11.07 -3.69 -18.95
CA LYS A 77 -10.25 -4.83 -19.38
C LYS A 77 -8.85 -4.43 -19.86
N ASP A 78 -8.71 -3.25 -20.45
CA ASP A 78 -7.40 -2.71 -20.87
C ASP A 78 -6.47 -2.43 -19.67
N GLY A 79 -7.01 -2.40 -18.45
CA GLY A 79 -6.26 -2.27 -17.19
C GLY A 79 -5.68 -3.57 -16.64
N ILE A 80 -5.98 -4.73 -17.24
CA ILE A 80 -5.49 -6.04 -16.77
C ILE A 80 -3.95 -6.12 -16.68
N PRO A 81 -3.15 -5.57 -17.62
CA PRO A 81 -1.69 -5.57 -17.51
C PRO A 81 -1.20 -4.80 -16.27
N THR A 82 -1.72 -3.59 -16.05
CA THR A 82 -1.41 -2.78 -14.87
C THR A 82 -1.84 -3.48 -13.58
N ALA A 83 -3.03 -4.10 -13.59
CA ALA A 83 -3.52 -4.85 -12.45
C ALA A 83 -2.66 -6.09 -12.14
N SER A 84 -2.09 -6.72 -13.16
CA SER A 84 -1.18 -7.86 -12.98
C SER A 84 0.12 -7.45 -12.26
N GLU A 85 0.67 -6.28 -12.59
CA GLU A 85 1.83 -5.72 -11.88
C GLU A 85 1.46 -5.29 -10.44
N GLY A 86 0.30 -4.66 -10.26
CA GLY A 86 -0.20 -4.29 -8.92
C GLY A 86 -0.43 -5.52 -8.03
N CYS A 87 -0.99 -6.60 -8.59
CA CYS A 87 -1.19 -7.88 -7.91
C CYS A 87 0.15 -8.46 -7.41
N LYS A 88 1.20 -8.41 -8.24
CA LYS A 88 2.54 -8.84 -7.86
C LYS A 88 3.14 -7.99 -6.74
N SER A 89 3.04 -6.66 -6.83
CA SER A 89 3.48 -5.76 -5.76
C SER A 89 2.70 -5.96 -4.46
N ASN A 90 1.39 -6.20 -4.54
CA ASN A 90 0.55 -6.49 -3.39
C ASN A 90 1.02 -7.76 -2.67
N ALA A 91 1.29 -8.84 -3.41
CA ALA A 91 1.84 -10.07 -2.84
C ALA A 91 3.19 -9.84 -2.15
N MET A 92 4.08 -9.04 -2.75
CA MET A 92 5.37 -8.68 -2.16
C MET A 92 5.20 -8.05 -0.78
N MET A 93 4.31 -7.05 -0.66
CA MET A 93 4.07 -6.36 0.62
C MET A 93 3.53 -7.32 1.67
N ARG A 94 2.61 -8.22 1.29
CA ARG A 94 2.07 -9.26 2.18
C ARG A 94 3.16 -10.21 2.65
N CYS A 95 4.00 -10.73 1.76
CA CYS A 95 5.13 -11.58 2.13
C CYS A 95 6.12 -10.86 3.07
N CYS A 96 6.33 -9.55 2.89
CA CYS A 96 7.21 -8.76 3.74
C CYS A 96 6.70 -8.64 5.19
N LYS A 97 5.39 -8.85 5.43
CA LYS A 97 4.83 -8.87 6.78
C LYS A 97 5.40 -10.02 7.61
N ASP A 98 5.64 -11.18 7.01
CA ASP A 98 6.23 -12.33 7.71
C ASP A 98 7.71 -12.11 8.06
N LEU A 99 8.38 -11.22 7.32
CA LEU A 99 9.71 -10.71 7.67
C LEU A 99 9.68 -9.62 8.76
N GLY A 100 8.49 -9.27 9.25
CA GLY A 100 8.24 -8.20 10.21
C GLY A 100 8.15 -6.81 9.60
N VAL A 101 8.44 -6.60 8.30
CA VAL A 101 8.50 -5.28 7.66
C VAL A 101 7.20 -4.52 7.82
N ALA A 102 7.29 -3.27 8.27
CA ALA A 102 6.15 -2.38 8.48
C ALA A 102 5.07 -2.93 9.44
N SER A 103 5.42 -3.86 10.32
CA SER A 103 4.50 -4.46 11.30
C SER A 103 3.81 -3.43 12.20
N GLU A 104 4.49 -2.33 12.52
CA GLU A 104 3.93 -1.21 13.31
C GLU A 104 2.72 -0.53 12.65
N LEU A 105 2.57 -0.62 11.32
CA LEU A 105 1.38 -0.10 10.62
C LEU A 105 0.10 -0.88 10.93
N TRP A 106 0.22 -2.00 11.64
CA TRP A 106 -0.91 -2.80 12.13
C TRP A 106 -1.15 -2.62 13.64
N ASP A 107 -0.30 -1.88 14.36
CA ASP A 107 -0.50 -1.58 15.78
C ASP A 107 -1.43 -0.38 15.94
N PRO A 108 -2.62 -0.54 16.55
CA PRO A 108 -3.53 0.57 16.79
C PRO A 108 -2.92 1.73 17.60
N ARG A 109 -1.96 1.46 18.47
CA ARG A 109 -1.27 2.50 19.27
C ARG A 109 -0.36 3.34 18.38
N PHE A 110 0.44 2.69 17.53
CA PHE A 110 1.26 3.36 16.54
C PHE A 110 0.40 4.21 15.60
N ILE A 111 -0.68 3.64 15.04
CA ILE A 111 -1.56 4.33 14.10
C ILE A 111 -2.15 5.60 14.73
N ARG A 112 -2.65 5.52 15.97
CA ARG A 112 -3.22 6.69 16.67
C ARG A 112 -2.17 7.77 16.90
N LYS A 113 -0.98 7.39 17.38
CA LYS A 113 0.12 8.31 17.63
C LYS A 113 0.56 9.01 16.34
N TRP A 114 0.86 8.22 15.30
CA TRP A 114 1.30 8.74 14.01
C TRP A 114 0.27 9.66 13.37
N LYS A 115 -1.02 9.31 13.41
CA LYS A 115 -2.10 10.18 12.91
C LYS A 115 -2.16 11.52 13.66
N GLY A 116 -2.03 11.52 14.99
CA GLY A 116 -2.03 12.75 15.77
C GLY A 116 -0.85 13.68 15.43
N GLU A 117 0.32 13.08 15.16
CA GLU A 117 1.56 13.81 14.88
C GLU A 117 1.65 14.27 13.42
N HIS A 118 1.24 13.45 12.46
CA HIS A 118 1.53 13.62 11.02
C HIS A 118 0.32 13.75 10.10
N ALA A 119 -0.90 13.46 10.56
CA ALA A 119 -2.11 13.56 9.75
C ALA A 119 -3.09 14.60 10.28
N ARG A 120 -4.02 15.02 9.43
CA ARG A 120 -5.14 15.90 9.78
C ARG A 120 -6.40 15.43 9.09
N GLU A 121 -7.52 15.71 9.72
CA GLU A 121 -8.83 15.52 9.11
C GLU A 121 -9.34 16.83 8.52
N VAL A 122 -9.85 16.78 7.31
CA VAL A 122 -10.35 17.96 6.59
C VAL A 122 -11.75 17.68 6.07
N PHE A 123 -12.66 18.64 6.29
CA PHE A 123 -13.98 18.62 5.66
C PHE A 123 -13.84 19.12 4.23
N VAL A 124 -14.34 18.33 3.30
CA VAL A 124 -14.22 18.61 1.87
C VAL A 124 -15.57 18.50 1.18
N GLU A 125 -15.74 19.28 0.13
CA GLU A 125 -16.89 19.25 -0.75
C GLU A 125 -16.44 18.77 -2.14
N HIS A 126 -17.12 17.77 -2.69
CA HIS A 126 -16.88 17.33 -4.06
C HIS A 126 -17.37 18.40 -5.03
N GLN A 127 -16.49 18.94 -5.88
CA GLN A 127 -16.81 20.11 -6.70
C GLN A 127 -17.96 19.87 -7.71
N GLY A 128 -18.04 18.66 -8.28
CA GLY A 128 -19.12 18.24 -9.19
C GLY A 128 -20.44 17.91 -8.49
N THR A 129 -20.45 16.96 -7.56
CA THR A 129 -21.69 16.47 -6.91
C THR A 129 -22.15 17.30 -5.71
N LYS A 130 -21.35 18.27 -5.25
CA LYS A 130 -21.58 19.08 -4.04
C LYS A 130 -21.71 18.27 -2.75
N LYS A 131 -21.37 16.98 -2.78
CA LYS A 131 -21.41 16.11 -1.61
C LYS A 131 -20.29 16.49 -0.64
N ARG A 132 -20.65 16.71 0.61
CA ARG A 132 -19.70 16.96 1.70
C ARG A 132 -19.27 15.66 2.36
N THR A 133 -17.99 15.52 2.63
CA THR A 133 -17.41 14.39 3.36
C THR A 133 -16.22 14.85 4.18
N LYS A 134 -15.72 13.97 5.03
CA LYS A 134 -14.52 14.18 5.83
C LYS A 134 -13.46 13.20 5.35
N ILE A 135 -12.25 13.69 5.07
CA ILE A 135 -11.12 12.88 4.61
C ILE A 135 -9.89 13.06 5.50
N TRP A 136 -9.01 12.08 5.48
CA TRP A 136 -7.68 12.15 6.07
C TRP A 136 -6.65 12.61 5.05
N LEU A 137 -5.75 13.50 5.46
CA LEU A 137 -4.61 13.96 4.68
C LEU A 137 -3.37 14.05 5.56
N ARG A 138 -2.18 13.94 4.97
CA ARG A 138 -0.94 14.27 5.67
C ARG A 138 -0.91 15.77 5.97
N LYS A 139 -0.31 16.15 7.10
CA LYS A 139 -0.13 17.57 7.44
C LYS A 139 0.79 18.22 6.41
N GLY A 140 0.34 19.35 5.86
CA GLY A 140 1.05 20.07 4.80
C GLY A 140 0.51 19.79 3.40
N ASP A 141 -0.12 18.64 3.16
CA ASP A 141 -0.62 18.29 1.84
C ASP A 141 -1.89 19.09 1.49
N PRO A 142 -2.00 19.61 0.25
CA PRO A 142 -3.20 20.28 -0.21
C PRO A 142 -4.33 19.28 -0.48
N VAL A 143 -5.58 19.76 -0.37
CA VAL A 143 -6.74 18.99 -0.87
C VAL A 143 -6.65 18.91 -2.39
N SER A 144 -6.70 17.69 -2.94
CA SER A 144 -6.68 17.47 -4.39
C SER A 144 -8.09 17.42 -5.00
N TYR A 145 -8.19 17.77 -6.28
CA TYR A 145 -9.38 17.50 -7.09
C TYR A 145 -9.78 16.01 -7.00
N PRO A 146 -11.08 15.65 -6.97
CA PRO A 146 -12.28 16.47 -7.20
C PRO A 146 -12.80 17.24 -5.98
N TYR A 147 -12.03 17.30 -4.90
CA TYR A 147 -12.46 17.89 -3.64
C TYR A 147 -11.98 19.34 -3.49
N ALA A 148 -12.73 20.15 -2.75
CA ALA A 148 -12.33 21.46 -2.28
C ALA A 148 -12.51 21.54 -0.76
N GLU A 149 -11.57 22.18 -0.07
CA GLU A 149 -11.67 22.36 1.37
C GLU A 149 -12.89 23.23 1.72
N THR A 150 -13.76 22.72 2.58
CA THR A 150 -14.89 23.48 3.10
C THR A 150 -14.42 24.16 4.38
N LYS A 151 -14.19 25.48 4.33
CA LYS A 151 -13.94 26.25 5.55
C LYS A 151 -15.19 26.14 6.43
N ARG A 152 -14.96 25.83 7.71
CA ARG A 152 -16.00 25.87 8.74
C ARG A 152 -16.63 27.25 8.84
#